data_AF-F2J643-F1
#
_entry.id   AF-F2J643-F1
#
_cell.length_a   1.000
_cell.length_b   1.000
_cell.length_c   1.000
_cell.angle_alpha   90.00
_cell.angle_beta   90.00
_cell.angle_gamma   90.00
#
_symmetry.space_group_name_H-M   'P 1'
#
loop_
_entity.id
_entity.type
_entity.pdbx_description
1 polymer ?
#
loop_
_entity_poly.entity_id
_entity_poly.type
_entity_poly.pdbx_seq_one_letter_code
_entity_poly.pdbx_strand_id
1 'polypeptide(L)'
;MTRSRTRRAATAPEESKPAAPGAGAGIETPPTIAPAAAGFLVVTSPRPRRRAGRAFGRDPLRIPLAGLGEDERRAIEADPLLFVRVEEA
;
A
#
# COMPACT_ATOMS: atom_id res chain seq x y z
N MET A 1 -1.00 46.88 -49.30
CA MET A 1 -1.09 45.49 -48.81
C MET A 1 -1.76 45.54 -47.42
N THR A 2 -3.08 45.55 -47.28
CA THR A 2 -4.07 44.46 -47.40
C THR A 2 -4.22 43.60 -46.14
N ARG A 3 -5.16 44.04 -45.28
CA ARG A 3 -6.25 43.33 -44.55
C ARG A 3 -5.95 42.14 -43.60
N SER A 4 -6.29 42.40 -42.33
CA SER A 4 -7.10 41.60 -41.38
C SER A 4 -7.54 40.19 -41.80
N ARG A 5 -7.32 39.20 -40.91
CA ARG A 5 -8.32 38.15 -40.67
C ARG A 5 -8.13 37.48 -39.30
N THR A 6 -8.90 37.97 -38.32
CA THR A 6 -9.38 37.19 -37.17
C THR A 6 -9.99 35.88 -37.68
N ARG A 7 -9.50 34.73 -37.20
CA ARG A 7 -10.25 33.47 -37.31
C ARG A 7 -10.92 33.18 -35.97
N ARG A 8 -12.21 33.47 -35.95
CA ARG A 8 -13.20 32.89 -35.03
C ARG A 8 -13.47 31.47 -35.55
N ALA A 9 -13.24 30.45 -34.76
CA ALA A 9 -13.77 29.12 -34.98
C ALA A 9 -14.67 28.79 -33.80
N ALA A 10 -15.97 28.84 -34.04
CA ALA A 10 -16.98 28.25 -33.19
C ALA A 10 -17.20 26.81 -33.68
N THR A 11 -17.15 25.84 -32.78
CA THR A 11 -17.73 24.51 -32.99
C THR A 11 -18.16 24.01 -31.62
N ALA A 12 -19.47 23.80 -31.48
CA ALA A 12 -20.10 23.28 -30.28
C ALA A 12 -19.72 21.81 -30.04
N PRO A 13 -19.65 21.34 -28.79
CA PRO A 13 -19.83 19.93 -28.51
C PRO A 13 -21.28 19.68 -28.10
N GLU A 14 -22.03 19.03 -28.99
CA GLU A 14 -23.27 18.34 -28.65
C GLU A 14 -22.90 16.92 -28.15
N GLU A 15 -23.35 16.64 -26.92
CA GLU A 15 -23.82 15.35 -26.41
C GLU A 15 -22.96 14.07 -26.58
N SER A 16 -22.45 13.58 -25.44
CA SER A 16 -22.24 12.14 -25.24
C SER A 16 -22.50 11.78 -23.77
N LYS A 17 -23.75 11.37 -23.54
CA LYS A 17 -24.24 10.29 -22.67
C LYS A 17 -23.32 9.83 -21.51
N PRO A 18 -23.79 9.82 -20.25
CA PRO A 18 -22.99 9.33 -19.14
C PRO A 18 -22.68 7.84 -19.33
N ALA A 19 -21.40 7.51 -19.31
CA ALA A 19 -20.91 6.15 -19.24
C ALA A 19 -21.39 5.51 -17.92
N ALA A 20 -22.01 4.35 -18.03
CA ALA A 20 -22.44 3.53 -16.91
C ALA A 20 -21.24 3.18 -15.99
N PRO A 21 -21.39 3.25 -14.65
CA PRO A 21 -20.49 2.55 -13.76
C PRO A 21 -20.87 1.06 -13.75
N GLY A 22 -20.40 0.34 -14.76
CA GLY A 22 -20.34 -1.12 -14.76
C GLY A 22 -18.91 -1.56 -14.46
N ALA A 23 -18.47 -1.41 -13.21
CA ALA A 23 -17.24 -2.03 -12.73
C ALA A 23 -17.59 -2.83 -11.47
N GLY A 24 -17.77 -4.14 -11.66
CA GLY A 24 -17.89 -5.07 -10.56
C GLY A 24 -16.62 -5.03 -9.71
N ALA A 25 -16.74 -4.48 -8.51
CA ALA A 25 -15.97 -4.93 -7.37
C ALA A 25 -16.89 -5.95 -6.68
N GLY A 26 -16.71 -7.25 -6.94
CA GLY A 26 -15.55 -7.94 -6.42
C GLY A 26 -15.66 -8.01 -4.90
N ILE A 27 -16.65 -8.76 -4.41
CA ILE A 27 -16.67 -9.46 -3.12
C ILE A 27 -15.80 -8.79 -2.04
N GLU A 28 -16.38 -7.86 -1.27
CA GLU A 28 -15.88 -7.59 0.08
C GLU A 28 -16.13 -8.86 0.91
N THR A 29 -15.22 -9.80 0.78
CA THR A 29 -15.06 -10.82 1.82
C THR A 29 -14.50 -10.03 3.00
N PRO A 30 -15.21 -9.91 4.14
CA PRO A 30 -14.55 -9.42 5.35
C PRO A 30 -13.31 -10.31 5.53
N PRO A 31 -12.13 -9.76 5.85
CA PRO A 31 -11.01 -10.62 6.18
C PRO A 31 -11.53 -11.54 7.28
N THR A 32 -11.63 -12.83 6.98
CA THR A 32 -11.85 -13.84 8.00
C THR A 32 -10.72 -13.59 8.98
N ILE A 33 -11.08 -12.99 10.12
CA ILE A 33 -10.18 -12.83 11.24
C ILE A 33 -10.00 -14.27 11.73
N ALA A 34 -9.10 -14.99 11.08
CA ALA A 34 -8.45 -16.11 11.71
C ALA A 34 -7.93 -15.56 13.06
N PRO A 35 -8.03 -16.31 14.16
CA PRO A 35 -7.39 -15.96 15.41
C PRO A 35 -5.88 -16.06 15.17
N ALA A 36 -5.35 -15.07 14.47
CA ALA A 36 -3.98 -15.02 14.08
C ALA A 36 -3.21 -14.67 15.34
N ALA A 37 -2.18 -15.47 15.62
CA ALA A 37 -1.36 -15.46 16.81
C ALA A 37 -1.38 -14.09 17.51
N ALA A 38 -1.93 -14.04 18.72
CA ALA A 38 -2.00 -12.86 19.54
C ALA A 38 -0.57 -12.50 19.96
N GLY A 39 0.16 -11.84 19.06
CA GLY A 39 1.58 -11.60 19.22
C GLY A 39 2.10 -10.58 18.23
N PHE A 40 3.22 -9.99 18.60
CA PHE A 40 3.92 -8.96 17.84
C PHE A 40 5.32 -9.44 17.47
N LEU A 41 5.69 -9.24 16.22
CA LEU A 41 7.07 -9.29 15.79
C LEU A 41 7.72 -7.94 16.14
N VAL A 42 8.59 -7.92 17.13
CA VAL A 42 9.35 -6.73 17.51
C VAL A 42 10.68 -6.75 16.80
N VAL A 43 10.92 -5.71 15.99
CA VAL A 43 12.08 -5.61 15.13
C VAL A 43 12.85 -4.33 15.42
N THR A 44 14.14 -4.45 15.68
CA THR A 44 15.08 -3.32 15.83
C THR A 44 16.25 -3.47 14.87
N SER A 45 16.92 -2.35 14.58
CA SER A 45 18.13 -2.31 13.78
C SER A 45 19.09 -1.26 14.32
N PRO A 46 20.39 -1.54 14.44
CA PRO A 46 21.37 -0.57 14.91
C PRO A 46 21.57 0.59 13.92
N ARG A 47 21.20 0.39 12.65
CA ARG A 47 21.26 1.38 11.56
C ARG A 47 19.92 1.47 10.82
N PRO A 48 19.55 2.63 10.23
CA PRO A 48 18.33 2.74 9.43
C PRO A 48 18.30 1.73 8.29
N ARG A 49 17.23 0.94 8.19
CA ARG A 49 17.11 -0.12 7.20
C ARG A 49 15.69 -0.32 6.72
N ARG A 50 15.52 -0.86 5.50
CA ARG A 50 14.19 -1.14 4.92
C ARG A 50 14.06 -2.59 4.48
N ARG A 51 13.01 -3.27 4.94
CA ARG A 51 12.60 -4.64 4.54
C ARG A 51 11.09 -4.79 4.59
N ALA A 52 10.53 -5.62 3.71
CA ALA A 52 9.09 -5.84 3.60
C ALA A 52 8.27 -4.52 3.57
N GLY A 53 8.74 -3.51 2.81
CA GLY A 53 8.11 -2.20 2.72
C GLY A 53 8.20 -1.31 3.98
N ARG A 54 8.77 -1.81 5.09
CA ARG A 54 8.86 -1.12 6.38
C ARG A 54 10.27 -0.61 6.64
N ALA A 55 10.37 0.49 7.39
CA ALA A 55 11.64 1.04 7.86
C ALA A 55 11.89 0.64 9.32
N PHE A 56 13.08 0.14 9.59
CA PHE A 56 13.57 -0.27 10.91
C PHE A 56 14.72 0.63 11.33
N GLY A 57 14.78 0.95 12.61
CA GLY A 57 15.80 1.79 13.19
C GLY A 57 16.13 1.35 14.61
N ARG A 58 16.73 2.26 15.37
CA ARG A 58 17.08 1.99 16.77
C ARG A 58 15.84 1.77 17.63
N ASP A 59 14.75 2.43 17.28
CA ASP A 59 13.47 2.26 17.95
C ASP A 59 12.81 0.94 17.55
N PRO A 60 12.32 0.15 18.53
CA PRO A 60 11.63 -1.10 18.27
C PRO A 60 10.32 -0.87 17.56
N LEU A 61 10.20 -1.45 16.36
CA LEU A 61 8.94 -1.50 15.63
C LEU A 61 8.20 -2.78 15.99
N ARG A 62 6.99 -2.64 16.54
CA ARG A 62 6.09 -3.77 16.80
C ARG A 62 5.18 -3.99 15.60
N ILE A 63 5.23 -5.17 15.01
CA ILE A 63 4.39 -5.55 13.87
C ILE A 63 3.42 -6.65 14.33
N PRO A 64 2.10 -6.47 14.24
CA PRO A 64 1.14 -7.51 14.59
C PRO A 64 1.34 -8.75 13.70
N LEU A 65 1.51 -9.93 14.28
CA LEU A 65 1.60 -11.18 13.52
C LEU A 65 0.30 -11.46 12.75
N ALA A 66 -0.83 -10.98 13.26
CA ALA A 66 -2.14 -11.12 12.62
C ALA A 66 -2.26 -10.47 11.24
N GLY A 67 -1.46 -9.44 10.98
CA GLY A 67 -1.46 -8.71 9.71
C GLY A 67 -0.14 -8.81 8.95
N LEU A 68 0.80 -9.64 9.40
CA LEU A 68 2.10 -9.82 8.78
C LEU A 68 2.04 -11.03 7.84
N GLY A 69 2.21 -10.79 6.54
CA GLY A 69 2.27 -11.88 5.57
C GLY A 69 3.48 -12.79 5.83
N GLU A 70 3.38 -14.07 5.49
CA GLU A 70 4.47 -15.03 5.73
C GLU A 70 5.74 -14.67 4.94
N ASP A 71 5.59 -14.19 3.70
CA ASP A 71 6.71 -13.68 2.90
C ASP A 71 7.35 -12.42 3.51
N GLU A 72 6.53 -11.52 4.08
CA GLU A 72 7.03 -10.31 4.75
C GLU A 72 7.82 -10.69 6.01
N ARG A 73 7.27 -11.60 6.81
CA ARG A 73 7.93 -12.15 7.99
C ARG A 73 9.26 -12.79 7.61
N ARG A 74 9.26 -13.66 6.61
CA ARG A 74 10.46 -14.33 6.12
C ARG A 74 11.50 -13.35 5.61
N ALA A 75 11.09 -12.29 4.90
CA ALA A 75 12.01 -11.25 4.43
C ALA A 75 12.65 -10.44 5.57
N ILE A 76 11.94 -10.26 6.69
CA ILE A 76 12.45 -9.61 7.90
C ILE A 76 13.40 -10.57 8.65
N GLU A 77 13.00 -11.83 8.84
CA GLU A 77 13.79 -12.84 9.55
C GLU A 77 15.05 -13.27 8.80
N ALA A 78 15.01 -13.31 7.47
CA ALA A 78 16.16 -13.61 6.62
C ALA A 78 17.25 -12.53 6.69
N ASP A 79 16.99 -11.41 7.36
CA ASP A 79 17.87 -10.28 7.34
C ASP A 79 18.83 -10.22 8.56
N PRO A 80 20.13 -10.53 8.40
CA PRO A 80 21.04 -10.75 9.53
C PRO A 80 21.38 -9.49 10.34
N LEU A 81 21.08 -8.28 9.84
CA LEU A 81 21.30 -7.04 10.60
C LEU A 81 20.04 -6.54 11.32
N LEU A 82 18.92 -7.26 11.21
CA LEU A 82 17.72 -6.99 12.00
C LEU A 82 17.73 -7.87 13.25
N PHE A 83 17.41 -7.28 14.38
CA PHE A 83 17.13 -8.00 15.61
C PHE A 83 15.64 -8.24 15.68
N VAL A 84 15.24 -9.50 15.59
CA VAL A 84 13.84 -9.92 15.53
C VAL A 84 13.52 -10.74 16.78
N ARG A 85 12.44 -10.39 17.47
CA ARG A 85 11.88 -11.19 18.56
C ARG A 85 10.36 -11.26 18.45
N VAL A 86 9.78 -12.35 18.93
CA VAL A 86 8.32 -12.50 19.02
C VAL A 86 7.92 -12.20 20.47
N GLU A 87 6.99 -11.27 20.65
CA GLU A 87 6.29 -11.01 21.92
C GLU A 87 4.88 -11.57 21.80
N GLU A 88 4.46 -12.40 22.74
CA GLU A 88 3.04 -12.79 22.87
C GLU A 88 2.27 -11.64 23.55
N ALA A 89 1.01 -11.44 23.15
CA ALA A 89 0.15 -10.35 23.60
C ALA A 89 -0.59 -10.69 24.90
#